data_AF-A0A562RXJ4-F1
#
_entry.id   AF-A0A562RXJ4-F1
#
_cell.length_a   1.000
_cell.length_b   1.000
_cell.length_c   1.000
_cell.angle_alpha   90.00
_cell.angle_beta   90.00
_cell.angle_gamma   90.00
#
_symmetry.space_group_name_H-M   'P 1'
#
loop_
_entity.id
_entity.type
_entity.pdbx_description
1 polymer ?
#
loop_
_entity_poly.entity_id
_entity_poly.type
_entity_poly.pdbx_seq_one_letter_code
_entity_poly.pdbx_strand_id
1 'polypeptide(L)' 'MIGTPSKEYTLALIRVVSRRLKHIDEEVIATGVALSQGLIDAKQAREMVNEVAPGCIDVVALSILEGAEK' A
#
# COMPACT_ATOMS: atom_id res chain seq x y z
N MET A 1 0.24 -26.17 20.02
CA MET A 1 -0.87 -25.20 20.01
C MET A 1 -0.28 -23.82 20.28
N ILE A 2 -0.38 -22.90 19.33
CA ILE A 2 -0.08 -21.49 19.61
C ILE A 2 -1.23 -21.00 20.47
N GLY A 3 -0.97 -20.70 21.75
CA GLY A 3 -2.00 -20.18 22.65
C GLY A 3 -2.58 -18.87 22.12
N THR A 4 -3.82 -18.56 22.50
CA THR A 4 -4.45 -17.29 22.12
C THR A 4 -3.56 -16.12 22.55
N PRO A 5 -3.23 -15.18 21.65
CA PRO A 5 -2.36 -14.07 21.99
C PRO A 5 -2.97 -13.21 23.11
N SER A 6 -2.12 -12.65 23.98
CA SER A 6 -2.62 -11.75 25.04
C SER A 6 -3.21 -10.47 24.44
N LYS A 7 -4.06 -9.80 25.23
CA LYS A 7 -4.66 -8.52 24.86
C LYS A 7 -3.59 -7.46 24.59
N GLU A 8 -2.57 -7.38 25.45
CA GLU A 8 -1.48 -6.41 25.36
C GLU A 8 -0.64 -6.63 24.10
N TYR A 9 -0.33 -7.90 23.80
CA TYR A 9 0.37 -8.27 22.59
C TYR A 9 -0.42 -7.90 21.34
N THR A 10 -1.71 -8.24 21.32
CA THR A 10 -2.61 -7.89 20.19
C THR A 10 -2.71 -6.38 19.98
N LEU A 11 -2.85 -5.60 21.06
CA LEU A 11 -2.85 -4.13 20.98
C LEU A 11 -1.52 -3.56 20.46
N ALA A 12 -0.39 -4.16 20.84
CA ALA A 12 0.91 -3.76 20.30
C ALA A 12 1.00 -4.04 18.79
N LEU A 13 0.54 -5.21 18.33
CA LEU A 13 0.50 -5.55 16.91
C LEU A 13 -0.35 -4.56 16.10
N ILE A 14 -1.56 -4.23 16.58
CA ILE A 14 -2.44 -3.26 15.91
C ILE A 14 -1.73 -1.91 15.73
N ARG A 15 -1.03 -1.42 16.77
CA ARG A 15 -0.26 -0.16 16.69
C ARG A 15 0.90 -0.24 15.70
N VAL A 16 1.55 -1.40 15.57
CA VAL A 16 2.63 -1.60 14.60
C VAL A 16 2.08 -1.63 13.18
N VAL A 17 0.99 -2.36 12.95
CA VAL A 17 0.31 -2.41 11.65
C VAL A 17 -0.12 -1.00 11.22
N SER A 18 -0.75 -0.23 12.11
CA SER A 18 -1.14 1.15 11.82
C SER A 18 0.05 2.02 11.39
N ARG A 19 1.21 1.87 12.03
CA ARG A 19 2.44 2.57 11.64
C ARG A 19 2.96 2.11 10.28
N ARG A 20 2.93 0.81 9.99
CA ARG A 20 3.34 0.30 8.67
C ARG A 20 2.45 0.84 7.56
N LEU A 21 1.14 0.91 7.78
CA LEU A 21 0.21 1.50 6.81
C LEU A 21 0.54 2.96 6.53
N LYS A 22 0.92 3.74 7.56
CA LYS A 22 1.36 5.13 7.39
C LYS A 22 2.64 5.25 6.55
N HIS A 23 3.63 4.39 6.78
CA HIS A 23 4.86 4.40 5.97
C HIS A 23 4.58 4.00 4.51
N ILE A 24 3.70 2.99 4.29
CA ILE A 24 3.28 2.60 2.95
C ILE A 24 2.63 3.80 2.23
N ASP A 25 1.72 4.51 2.90
CA ASP A 25 1.07 5.71 2.34
C ASP A 25 2.10 6.78 1.95
N GLU A 26 3.04 7.10 2.85
CA GLU A 26 4.11 8.07 2.60
C GLU A 26 5.00 7.68 1.39
N GLU A 27 5.37 6.41 1.27
CA GLU A 27 6.19 5.89 0.15
C GLU A 27 5.43 5.92 -1.20
N VAL A 28 4.13 5.56 -1.19
CA VAL A 28 3.27 5.65 -2.39
C VAL A 28 3.10 7.09 -2.83
N ILE A 29 2.88 8.02 -1.89
CA ILE A 29 2.79 9.46 -2.18
C ILE A 29 4.10 9.97 -2.80
N ALA A 30 5.25 9.61 -2.22
CA ALA A 30 6.55 10.00 -2.76
C ALA A 30 6.78 9.49 -4.19
N THR A 31 6.35 8.25 -4.47
CA THR A 31 6.40 7.68 -5.82
C THR A 31 5.51 8.47 -6.80
N GLY A 32 4.29 8.83 -6.37
CA GLY A 32 3.39 9.66 -7.16
C GLY A 32 3.95 11.05 -7.47
N VAL A 33 4.62 11.68 -6.50
CA VAL A 33 5.33 12.95 -6.70
C VAL A 33 6.46 12.80 -7.72
N ALA A 34 7.30 11.77 -7.58
CA ALA A 34 8.40 11.51 -8.51
C ALA A 34 7.90 11.30 -9.95
N LEU A 35 6.81 10.55 -10.13
CA LEU A 35 6.16 10.36 -11.42
C LEU A 35 5.63 11.69 -11.99
N SER A 36 4.93 12.48 -11.17
CA SER A 36 4.35 13.77 -11.60
C SER A 36 5.41 14.80 -12.04
N GLN A 37 6.62 14.70 -11.50
CA GLN A 37 7.76 15.54 -11.84
C GLN A 37 8.59 14.99 -13.00
N GLY A 38 8.24 13.82 -13.55
CA GLY A 38 8.97 13.18 -14.64
C GLY A 38 10.33 12.61 -14.23
N LEU A 39 10.56 12.39 -12.94
CA LEU A 39 11.81 11.81 -12.42
C LEU A 39 11.87 10.29 -12.64
N ILE A 40 10.71 9.66 -12.74
CA ILE A 40 10.53 8.24 -13.08
C ILE A 40 9.43 8.11 -14.13
N ASP A 41 9.46 7.03 -14.91
CA ASP A 41 8.39 6.70 -15.83
C ASP A 41 7.25 5.89 -15.16
N ALA A 42 6.16 5.69 -15.89
CA ALA A 42 4.99 4.98 -15.38
C ALA A 42 5.26 3.50 -15.05
N LYS A 43 6.21 2.86 -15.75
CA LYS A 43 6.59 1.46 -15.49
C LYS A 43 7.34 1.37 -14.16
N GLN A 44 8.32 2.23 -13.95
CA GLN A 44 9.09 2.33 -12.72
C GLN A 44 8.18 2.67 -11.53
N ALA A 45 7.26 3.62 -11.68
CA ALA A 45 6.31 3.96 -10.63
C ALA A 45 5.44 2.75 -10.22
N ARG A 46 4.98 1.94 -11.19
CA ARG A 46 4.21 0.72 -10.91
C ARG A 46 5.04 -0.34 -10.21
N GLU A 47 6.29 -0.54 -10.62
CA GLU A 47 7.22 -1.48 -9.96
C GLU A 47 7.47 -1.06 -8.50
N MET A 48 7.80 0.22 -8.28
CA MET A 48 8.05 0.77 -6.94
C MET A 48 6.84 0.64 -6.01
N VAL A 49 5.63 0.99 -6.47
CA VAL A 49 4.43 0.82 -5.64
C VAL A 49 4.16 -0.65 -5.33
N ASN A 50 4.43 -1.57 -6.27
CA ASN A 50 4.22 -3.00 -6.05
C ASN A 50 5.24 -3.62 -5.07
N GLU A 51 6.43 -3.04 -4.92
CA GLU A 51 7.40 -3.44 -3.88
C GLU A 51 6.91 -3.05 -2.48
N VAL A 52 6.27 -1.89 -2.35
CA VAL A 52 5.83 -1.32 -1.07
C VAL A 52 4.45 -1.86 -0.65
N ALA A 53 3.52 -1.96 -1.61
CA ALA A 53 2.14 -2.37 -1.45
C ALA A 53 1.74 -3.40 -2.52
N PRO A 54 2.19 -4.66 -2.39
CA PRO A 54 2.00 -5.69 -3.41
C PRO A 54 0.53 -5.92 -3.77
N GLY A 55 0.22 -5.91 -5.07
CA GLY A 55 -1.12 -6.21 -5.60
C GLY A 55 -2.18 -5.11 -5.39
N CYS A 56 -1.89 -4.05 -4.62
CA CYS A 56 -2.85 -2.98 -4.36
C CYS A 56 -3.23 -2.21 -5.63
N ILE A 57 -2.27 -1.97 -6.54
CA ILE A 57 -2.54 -1.31 -7.83
C ILE A 57 -3.58 -2.09 -8.65
N ASP A 58 -3.45 -3.42 -8.72
CA ASP A 58 -4.33 -4.23 -9.55
C ASP A 58 -5.75 -4.27 -8.98
N VAL A 59 -5.90 -4.34 -7.65
CA VAL A 59 -7.20 -4.24 -6.97
C VAL A 59 -7.90 -2.91 -7.26
N VAL A 60 -7.15 -1.80 -7.20
CA VAL A 60 -7.70 -0.47 -7.49
C VAL A 60 -8.02 -0.32 -8.98
N ALA A 61 -7.14 -0.79 -9.86
CA ALA A 61 -7.37 -0.76 -11.31
C ALA A 61 -8.65 -1.51 -11.70
N LEU A 62 -8.87 -2.71 -11.14
CA LEU A 62 -10.11 -3.46 -11.33
C LEU A 62 -11.33 -2.67 -10.85
N SER A 63 -11.24 -2.05 -9.67
CA SER A 63 -12.33 -1.24 -9.11
C SER A 63 -12.69 -0.03 -9.98
N ILE A 64 -11.69 0.61 -10.62
CA ILE A 64 -11.89 1.73 -11.55
C ILE A 64 -12.57 1.24 -12.84
N LEU A 65 -12.13 0.12 -13.38
CA LEU A 65 -12.69 -0.47 -14.60
C LEU A 65 -14.15 -0.91 -14.40
N GLU A 66 -14.44 -1.63 -13.31
CA GLU A 66 -15.80 -2.04 -12.95
C GLU A 66 -16.73 -0.84 -12.66
N GLY A 67 -16.17 0.26 -12.16
CA GLY A 67 -16.89 1.51 -11.94
C GLY A 67 -17.19 2.31 -13.21
N ALA A 68 -16.38 2.16 -14.26
CA ALA A 68 -16.56 2.84 -15.55
C ALA A 68 -17.59 2.15 -16.46
N GLU A 69 -17.98 0.91 -16.15
CA GLU A 69 -18.97 0.12 -16.90
C GLU A 69 -20.43 0.32 -16.42
N LYS A 70 -20.66 1.18 -15.43
CA LYS A 70 -22.00 1.57 -14.92
C LYS A 70 -22.38 2.99 -15.31
#